data_AF-A0AAD4K6G9-F1
#
_entry.id   AF-A0AAD4K6G9-F1
#
_cell.length_a   1.000
_cell.length_b   1.000
_cell.length_c   1.000
_cell.angle_alpha   90.00
_cell.angle_beta   90.00
_cell.angle_gamma   90.00
#
_symmetry.space_group_name_H-M   'P 1'
#
loop_
_entity.id
_entity.type
_entity.pdbx_description
1 polymer ?
#
loop_
_entity_poly.entity_id
_entity_poly.type
_entity_poly.pdbx_seq_one_letter_code
_entity_poly.pdbx_strand_id
1 'polypeptide(L)'
;MSRPWLGLALGWAVSLLGCFVAGVYFQHRHATRQLQQLVQQDAYAYYISPKIYSAFSFFATQDEQMHHVQRIMKYGFPGLDDVRIYSDFVLSYDRRNRIAHWVCEHLQKATLEGRPGVSRASATYRPDLSVPSAFRSSLADYRHSGFDRGHLAAAGNHRREQLHCNETFFLTNIAPQIHRGFNSGAWNKLENYVRQLTQRFGSVYVCTGPLYKPRATQNTSKWTLEYQMIGSNMVAVPTHYFKVITIESRLVLGKPYMEAYVLPNASIPAKVTLRAFLVDIREIEHYAGLKFFDGLRRSMLFGSNYPSKSQVFRDFA
;
A
#
# COMPACT_ATOMS: atom_id res chain seq x y z
N MET A 1 -52.71 46.50 0.07
CA MET A 1 -52.37 45.53 -1.01
C MET A 1 -51.71 44.30 -0.39
N SER A 2 -52.49 43.29 -0.01
CA SER A 2 -51.99 42.01 0.50
C SER A 2 -51.36 41.23 -0.65
N ARG A 3 -50.06 40.89 -0.55
CA ARG A 3 -49.31 40.16 -1.59
C ARG A 3 -49.61 38.66 -1.49
N PRO A 4 -50.48 38.08 -2.34
CA PRO A 4 -50.91 36.67 -2.22
C PRO A 4 -49.79 35.67 -2.54
N TRP A 5 -48.77 36.14 -3.27
CA TRP A 5 -47.64 35.35 -3.75
C TRP A 5 -46.65 34.92 -2.65
N LEU A 6 -46.61 35.62 -1.51
CA LEU A 6 -45.73 35.27 -0.39
C LEU A 6 -46.21 34.01 0.35
N GLY A 7 -47.53 33.84 0.52
CA GLY A 7 -48.11 32.65 1.14
C GLY A 7 -47.96 31.40 0.25
N LEU A 8 -48.11 31.57 -1.07
CA LEU A 8 -47.86 30.50 -2.02
C LEU A 8 -46.38 30.08 -2.02
N ALA A 9 -45.44 31.03 -2.10
CA ALA A 9 -44.01 30.74 -2.09
C ALA A 9 -43.54 30.02 -0.81
N LEU A 10 -44.09 30.39 0.36
CA LEU A 10 -43.84 29.66 1.61
C LEU A 10 -44.40 28.24 1.58
N GLY A 11 -45.60 28.04 1.04
CA GLY A 11 -46.22 26.72 0.89
C GLY A 11 -45.42 25.77 0.00
N TRP A 12 -44.86 26.27 -1.11
CA TRP A 12 -43.97 25.51 -1.98
C TRP A 12 -42.63 25.17 -1.31
N ALA A 13 -42.04 26.12 -0.57
CA ALA A 13 -40.79 25.89 0.15
C ALA A 13 -40.94 24.83 1.26
N VAL A 14 -42.03 24.88 2.04
CA VAL A 14 -42.33 23.87 3.08
C VAL A 14 -42.61 22.50 2.46
N SER A 15 -43.32 22.45 1.33
CA SER A 15 -43.59 21.18 0.62
C SER A 15 -42.33 20.56 0.03
N LEU A 16 -41.44 21.36 -0.57
CA LEU A 16 -40.15 20.89 -1.08
C LEU A 16 -39.24 20.38 0.03
N LEU A 17 -39.20 21.08 1.17
CA LEU A 17 -38.46 20.65 2.34
C LEU A 17 -39.04 19.34 2.92
N GLY A 18 -40.37 19.22 2.97
CA GLY A 18 -41.06 17.99 3.39
C GLY A 18 -40.76 16.80 2.48
N CYS A 19 -40.81 16.99 1.16
CA CYS A 19 -40.45 15.96 0.18
C CYS A 19 -38.98 15.55 0.27
N PHE A 20 -38.08 16.51 0.49
CA PHE A 20 -36.65 16.22 0.68
C PHE A 20 -36.40 15.40 1.94
N VAL A 21 -36.97 15.80 3.08
CA VAL A 21 -36.84 15.08 4.35
C VAL A 21 -37.45 13.67 4.26
N ALA A 22 -38.62 13.53 3.62
CA ALA A 22 -39.23 12.23 3.36
C ALA A 22 -38.34 11.36 2.46
N GLY A 23 -37.76 11.91 1.40
CA GLY A 23 -36.83 11.21 0.52
C GLY A 23 -35.61 10.68 1.25
N VAL A 24 -34.97 11.53 2.08
CA VAL A 24 -33.82 11.14 2.92
C VAL A 24 -34.20 10.02 3.91
N TYR A 25 -35.38 10.12 4.54
CA TYR A 25 -35.87 9.10 5.46
C TYR A 25 -36.12 7.74 4.79
N PHE A 26 -36.82 7.72 3.65
CA PHE A 26 -37.09 6.50 2.89
C PHE A 26 -35.80 5.86 2.38
N GLN A 27 -34.85 6.68 1.92
CA GLN A 27 -33.55 6.21 1.46
C GLN A 27 -32.72 5.63 2.60
N HIS A 28 -32.65 6.31 3.74
CA HIS A 28 -31.96 5.81 4.93
C HIS A 28 -32.52 4.43 5.35
N ARG A 29 -33.85 4.29 5.33
CA ARG A 29 -34.55 3.05 5.67
C ARG A 29 -34.30 1.93 4.65
N HIS A 30 -34.16 2.27 3.37
CA HIS A 30 -33.83 1.30 2.32
C HIS A 30 -32.37 0.81 2.45
N ALA A 31 -31.43 1.75 2.62
CA ALA A 31 -30.01 1.48 2.80
C ALA A 31 -29.74 0.56 4.01
N THR A 32 -30.39 0.85 5.15
CA THR A 32 -30.28 0.02 6.36
C THR A 32 -30.84 -1.39 6.18
N ARG A 33 -31.95 -1.56 5.46
CA ARG A 33 -32.52 -2.89 5.17
C ARG A 33 -31.63 -3.74 4.28
N GLN A 34 -31.09 -3.17 3.20
CA GLN A 34 -30.17 -3.90 2.32
C GLN A 34 -28.86 -4.26 3.02
N LEU A 35 -28.35 -3.36 3.86
CA LEU A 35 -27.20 -3.63 4.69
C LEU A 35 -27.46 -4.78 5.68
N GLN A 36 -28.62 -4.80 6.34
CA GLN A 36 -29.01 -5.90 7.24
C GLN A 36 -29.10 -7.25 6.52
N GLN A 37 -29.66 -7.28 5.31
CA GLN A 37 -29.72 -8.50 4.49
C GLN A 37 -28.33 -9.00 4.08
N LEU A 38 -27.42 -8.09 3.71
CA LEU A 38 -26.04 -8.45 3.36
C LEU A 38 -25.24 -8.96 4.56
N VAL A 39 -25.40 -8.34 5.73
CA VAL A 39 -24.76 -8.79 6.98
C VAL A 39 -25.25 -10.17 7.42
N GLN A 40 -26.49 -10.53 7.12
CA GLN A 40 -27.03 -11.87 7.38
C GLN A 40 -26.48 -12.94 6.42
N GLN A 41 -26.02 -12.55 5.23
CA GLN A 41 -25.49 -13.47 4.20
C GLN A 41 -23.96 -13.58 4.24
N ASP A 42 -23.26 -12.54 4.67
CA ASP A 42 -21.80 -12.48 4.76
C ASP A 42 -21.36 -11.71 6.02
N ALA A 43 -20.66 -12.39 6.93
CA ALA A 43 -20.13 -11.81 8.15
C ALA A 43 -19.09 -10.69 7.88
N TYR A 44 -18.41 -10.70 6.74
CA TYR A 44 -17.47 -9.65 6.33
C TYR A 44 -18.20 -8.33 6.00
N ALA A 45 -19.46 -8.39 5.59
CA ALA A 45 -20.29 -7.21 5.29
C ALA A 45 -20.53 -6.33 6.53
N TYR A 46 -20.44 -6.89 7.75
CA TYR A 46 -20.53 -6.11 9.00
C TYR A 46 -19.35 -5.14 9.15
N TYR A 47 -18.14 -5.57 8.78
CA TYR A 47 -16.91 -4.78 8.93
C TYR A 47 -16.74 -3.68 7.87
N ILE A 48 -17.34 -3.86 6.69
CA ILE A 48 -17.42 -2.83 5.63
C ILE A 48 -18.76 -2.08 5.64
N SER A 49 -19.60 -2.30 6.65
CA SER A 49 -20.95 -1.75 6.73
C SER A 49 -21.04 -0.22 6.61
N PRO A 50 -20.10 0.59 7.13
CA PRO A 50 -20.14 2.04 6.94
C PRO A 50 -19.93 2.45 5.46
N LYS A 51 -19.17 1.66 4.69
CA LYS A 51 -18.87 1.90 3.26
C LYS A 51 -20.01 1.44 2.35
N ILE A 52 -20.68 0.35 2.70
CA ILE A 52 -21.89 -0.12 2.00
C ILE A 52 -23.04 0.86 2.26
N TYR A 53 -23.19 1.30 3.51
CA TYR A 53 -24.18 2.30 3.88
C TYR A 53 -23.95 3.61 3.10
N SER A 54 -22.70 4.06 2.96
CA SER A 54 -22.38 5.25 2.16
C SER A 54 -22.64 5.06 0.66
N ALA A 55 -22.45 3.85 0.11
CA ALA A 55 -22.79 3.55 -1.28
C ALA A 55 -24.31 3.57 -1.55
N PHE A 56 -25.13 3.28 -0.53
CA PHE A 56 -26.59 3.39 -0.59
C PHE A 56 -27.11 4.80 -0.23
N SER A 57 -26.29 5.66 0.39
CA SER A 57 -26.65 7.03 0.77
C SER A 57 -26.03 8.08 -0.17
N PHE A 58 -26.86 8.79 -0.93
CA PHE A 58 -26.45 9.69 -2.03
C PHE A 58 -25.93 11.08 -1.59
N PHE A 59 -25.83 11.36 -0.29
CA PHE A 59 -25.41 12.67 0.22
C PHE A 59 -24.26 12.54 1.23
N ALA A 60 -23.04 12.32 0.74
CA ALA A 60 -21.82 12.58 1.52
C ALA A 60 -20.66 12.95 0.58
N THR A 61 -20.07 14.12 0.81
CA THR A 61 -18.86 14.60 0.13
C THR A 61 -17.64 13.80 0.61
N GLN A 62 -17.30 12.72 -0.10
CA GLN A 62 -16.13 11.84 0.12
C GLN A 62 -15.46 11.37 -1.20
N ASP A 63 -15.74 12.05 -2.33
CA ASP A 63 -15.39 11.53 -3.65
C ASP A 63 -13.87 11.42 -3.90
N GLU A 64 -13.07 12.43 -3.53
CA GLU A 64 -11.66 12.48 -3.94
C GLU A 64 -10.77 11.46 -3.19
N GLN A 65 -11.08 11.19 -1.90
CA GLN A 65 -10.35 10.20 -1.10
C GLN A 65 -10.68 8.76 -1.52
N MET A 66 -11.96 8.50 -1.81
CA MET A 66 -12.43 7.20 -2.28
C MET A 66 -11.87 6.86 -3.67
N HIS A 67 -11.80 7.85 -4.56
CA HIS A 67 -11.29 7.65 -5.92
C HIS A 67 -9.81 7.25 -5.95
N HIS A 68 -8.94 7.84 -5.13
CA HIS A 68 -7.52 7.46 -5.17
C HIS A 68 -7.25 6.10 -4.52
N VAL A 69 -7.98 5.70 -3.47
CA VAL A 69 -7.82 4.37 -2.88
C VAL A 69 -8.26 3.30 -3.87
N GLN A 70 -9.41 3.48 -4.52
CA GLN A 70 -9.88 2.58 -5.57
C GLN A 70 -8.88 2.50 -6.72
N ARG A 71 -8.29 3.65 -7.10
CA ARG A 71 -7.22 3.71 -8.09
C ARG A 71 -5.99 2.92 -7.64
N ILE A 72 -5.42 3.19 -6.46
CA ILE A 72 -4.19 2.54 -5.97
C ILE A 72 -4.39 1.04 -5.74
N MET A 73 -5.54 0.68 -5.17
CA MET A 73 -5.88 -0.69 -4.77
C MET A 73 -6.70 -1.43 -5.83
N LYS A 74 -6.60 -1.02 -7.11
CA LYS A 74 -7.29 -1.64 -8.25
C LYS A 74 -7.17 -3.17 -8.28
N TYR A 75 -6.01 -3.69 -7.89
CA TYR A 75 -5.68 -5.11 -7.89
C TYR A 75 -5.88 -5.79 -6.52
N GLY A 76 -6.63 -5.15 -5.62
CA GLY A 76 -6.96 -5.69 -4.30
C GLY A 76 -5.93 -5.36 -3.22
N PHE A 77 -6.28 -5.70 -1.99
CA PHE A 77 -5.46 -5.50 -0.80
C PHE A 77 -4.61 -6.74 -0.51
N PRO A 78 -3.28 -6.63 -0.34
CA PRO A 78 -2.43 -7.78 0.00
C PRO A 78 -2.79 -8.48 1.31
N GLY A 79 -3.31 -7.71 2.27
CA GLY A 79 -3.82 -8.11 3.57
C GLY A 79 -4.63 -6.94 4.16
N LEU A 80 -5.26 -7.12 5.32
CA LEU A 80 -6.17 -6.09 5.88
C LEU A 80 -5.81 -5.64 7.30
N ASP A 81 -4.64 -6.05 7.82
CA ASP A 81 -4.20 -5.61 9.15
C ASP A 81 -3.83 -4.12 9.15
N ASP A 82 -4.34 -3.37 10.14
CA ASP A 82 -4.10 -1.93 10.39
C ASP A 82 -3.83 -1.08 9.12
N VAL A 83 -4.81 -1.07 8.20
CA VAL A 83 -4.71 -0.34 6.91
C VAL A 83 -4.87 1.16 7.12
N ARG A 84 -3.97 1.93 6.52
CA ARG A 84 -3.93 3.40 6.58
C ARG A 84 -3.83 3.97 5.16
N ILE A 85 -4.59 5.03 4.94
CA ILE A 85 -4.71 5.68 3.64
C ILE A 85 -4.02 7.04 3.74
N TYR A 86 -2.99 7.22 2.94
CA TYR A 86 -2.33 8.51 2.73
C TYR A 86 -2.79 9.09 1.39
N SER A 87 -2.44 10.35 1.12
CA SER A 87 -2.89 11.09 -0.07
C SER A 87 -2.54 10.42 -1.41
N ASP A 88 -1.43 9.67 -1.48
CA ASP A 88 -0.95 9.08 -2.74
C ASP A 88 -0.36 7.67 -2.60
N PHE A 89 -0.54 7.02 -1.45
CA PHE A 89 -0.21 5.61 -1.22
C PHE A 89 -1.08 5.00 -0.12
N VAL A 90 -1.19 3.68 -0.11
CA VAL A 90 -1.91 2.92 0.92
C VAL A 90 -0.94 2.00 1.63
N LEU A 91 -1.03 1.90 2.95
CA LEU A 91 -0.12 1.12 3.77
C LEU A 91 -0.90 0.23 4.74
N SER A 92 -0.34 -0.91 5.12
CA SER A 92 -0.77 -1.74 6.25
C SER A 92 0.34 -1.75 7.29
N TYR A 93 0.02 -1.45 8.56
CA TYR A 93 1.02 -1.28 9.61
C TYR A 93 1.14 -2.50 10.52
N ASP A 94 2.36 -3.01 10.70
CA ASP A 94 2.64 -4.05 11.69
C ASP A 94 2.95 -3.38 13.04
N ARG A 95 1.93 -3.29 13.91
CA ARG A 95 2.07 -2.76 15.26
C ARG A 95 3.07 -3.53 16.12
N ARG A 96 3.31 -4.81 15.85
CA ARG A 96 4.29 -5.65 16.59
C ARG A 96 5.71 -5.32 16.15
N ASN A 97 5.95 -5.15 14.86
CA ASN A 97 7.30 -4.85 14.33
C ASN A 97 7.60 -3.35 14.20
N ARG A 98 6.60 -2.48 14.40
CA ARG A 98 6.69 -1.01 14.31
C ARG A 98 7.11 -0.51 12.93
N ILE A 99 6.83 -1.29 11.89
CA ILE A 99 7.06 -0.99 10.47
C ILE A 99 5.85 -1.46 9.65
N ALA A 100 5.75 -1.12 8.37
CA ALA A 100 4.64 -1.60 7.55
C ALA A 100 4.74 -3.11 7.26
N HIS A 101 3.60 -3.81 7.17
CA HIS A 101 3.50 -5.10 6.50
C HIS A 101 3.73 -4.94 5.00
N TRP A 102 3.09 -3.94 4.42
CA TRP A 102 3.20 -3.60 2.99
C TRP A 102 2.76 -2.16 2.74
N VAL A 103 3.22 -1.62 1.61
CA VAL A 103 2.84 -0.32 1.07
C VAL A 103 2.57 -0.46 -0.43
N CYS A 104 1.42 0.02 -0.87
CA CYS A 104 0.97 0.02 -2.26
C CYS A 104 0.96 1.44 -2.84
N GLU A 105 1.56 1.60 -4.02
CA GLU A 105 1.60 2.85 -4.77
C GLU A 105 1.07 2.60 -6.19
N HIS A 106 0.36 3.59 -6.77
CA HIS A 106 0.04 3.61 -8.20
C HIS A 106 0.74 4.79 -8.86
N LEU A 107 1.77 4.47 -9.64
CA LEU A 107 2.59 5.45 -10.33
C LEU A 107 2.03 5.70 -11.72
N GLN A 108 1.87 6.97 -12.04
CA GLN A 108 1.44 7.43 -13.35
C GLN A 108 2.52 8.32 -13.93
N LYS A 109 2.76 8.21 -15.25
CA LYS A 109 3.77 9.04 -15.92
C LYS A 109 3.60 10.54 -15.61
N ALA A 110 2.37 11.03 -15.67
CA ALA A 110 2.02 12.43 -15.41
C ALA A 110 2.35 12.89 -13.97
N THR A 111 2.34 12.00 -12.98
CA THR A 111 2.62 12.37 -11.58
C THR A 111 4.11 12.30 -11.23
N LEU A 112 4.89 11.50 -11.97
CA LEU A 112 6.34 11.34 -11.76
C LEU A 112 7.19 12.50 -12.29
N GLU A 113 6.72 13.20 -13.32
CA GLU A 113 7.39 14.39 -13.87
C GLU A 113 7.54 15.48 -12.78
N GLY A 114 6.61 15.49 -11.82
CA GLY A 114 6.61 16.34 -10.65
C GLY A 114 6.13 17.76 -10.95
N ARG A 115 5.82 18.50 -9.88
CA ARG A 115 5.38 19.90 -9.98
C ARG A 115 6.46 20.84 -9.43
N PRO A 116 6.74 21.98 -10.08
CA PRO A 116 7.58 23.02 -9.49
C PRO A 116 7.07 23.40 -8.09
N GLY A 117 7.99 23.52 -7.13
CA GLY A 117 7.66 23.82 -5.72
C GLY A 117 7.54 22.60 -4.81
N VAL A 118 7.49 21.37 -5.34
CA VAL A 118 7.57 20.15 -4.51
C VAL A 118 9.03 19.80 -4.24
N SER A 119 9.43 19.87 -2.98
CA SER A 119 10.81 19.63 -2.55
C SER A 119 10.88 18.57 -1.45
N ARG A 120 11.68 17.53 -1.70
CA ARG A 120 12.03 16.51 -0.70
C ARG A 120 12.75 17.11 0.50
N ALA A 121 13.54 18.18 0.31
CA ALA A 121 14.29 18.81 1.39
C ALA A 121 13.39 19.50 2.42
N SER A 122 12.16 19.85 2.04
CA SER A 122 11.17 20.44 2.94
C SER A 122 10.43 19.40 3.80
N ALA A 123 10.58 18.10 3.49
CA ALA A 123 9.93 17.04 4.23
C ALA A 123 10.78 16.59 5.43
N THR A 124 10.14 16.39 6.58
CA THR A 124 10.79 16.00 7.83
C THR A 124 10.22 14.68 8.33
N TYR A 125 11.11 13.77 8.73
CA TYR A 125 10.71 12.51 9.35
C TYR A 125 9.96 12.76 10.65
N ARG A 126 8.78 12.14 10.79
CA ARG A 126 7.94 12.30 11.97
C ARG A 126 7.10 11.04 12.25
N PRO A 127 6.74 10.76 13.50
CA PRO A 127 5.79 9.71 13.80
C PRO A 127 4.40 10.07 13.26
N ASP A 128 3.64 9.06 12.82
CA ASP A 128 2.21 9.22 12.52
C ASP A 128 1.42 9.14 13.82
N LEU A 129 0.84 10.25 14.27
CA LEU A 129 0.15 10.35 15.56
C LEU A 129 -1.17 9.58 15.61
N SER A 130 -1.68 9.13 14.48
CA SER A 130 -2.88 8.28 14.47
C SER A 130 -2.59 6.83 14.86
N VAL A 131 -1.32 6.43 14.95
CA VAL A 131 -0.93 5.15 15.56
C VAL A 131 -0.82 5.33 17.08
N PRO A 132 -1.42 4.44 17.90
CA PRO A 132 -1.29 4.53 19.36
C PRO A 132 0.18 4.54 19.79
N SER A 133 0.52 5.35 20.81
CA SER A 133 1.92 5.55 21.26
C SER A 133 2.68 4.25 21.53
N ALA A 134 2.03 3.25 22.11
CA ALA A 134 2.63 1.94 22.42
C ALA A 134 3.13 1.16 21.19
N PHE A 135 2.70 1.55 19.99
CA PHE A 135 3.03 0.89 18.73
C PHE A 135 3.76 1.81 17.75
N ARG A 136 4.19 3.00 18.18
CA ARG A 136 4.91 3.94 17.31
C ARG A 136 6.41 3.73 17.36
N SER A 137 7.05 3.78 16.20
CA SER A 137 8.49 4.05 16.11
C SER A 137 8.76 5.56 16.26
N SER A 138 9.95 5.89 16.71
CA SER A 138 10.42 7.26 16.94
C SER A 138 11.77 7.49 16.26
N LEU A 139 12.15 8.76 16.09
CA LEU A 139 13.46 9.11 15.56
C LEU A 139 14.61 8.62 16.45
N ALA A 140 14.38 8.51 17.76
CA ALA A 140 15.37 8.02 18.71
C ALA A 140 15.73 6.55 18.44
N ASP A 141 14.78 5.74 17.97
CA ASP A 141 15.03 4.31 17.70
C ASP A 141 16.02 4.08 16.55
N TYR A 142 16.02 4.98 15.56
CA TYR A 142 16.93 4.90 14.41
C TYR A 142 18.27 5.60 14.69
N ARG A 143 18.32 6.52 15.65
CA ARG A 143 19.52 7.32 15.94
C ARG A 143 20.62 6.40 16.47
N HIS A 144 21.82 6.46 15.84
CA HIS A 144 22.98 5.61 16.18
C HIS A 144 22.72 4.08 16.08
N SER A 145 21.64 3.66 15.42
CA SER A 145 21.31 2.23 15.26
C SER A 145 22.19 1.49 14.25
N GLY A 146 22.91 2.23 13.39
CA GLY A 146 23.62 1.66 12.23
C GLY A 146 22.74 1.46 10.99
N PHE A 147 21.44 1.77 11.07
CA PHE A 147 20.49 1.63 9.96
C PHE A 147 19.97 2.99 9.49
N ASP A 148 19.71 3.08 8.20
CA ASP A 148 18.96 4.19 7.60
C ASP A 148 17.47 4.09 7.91
N ARG A 149 16.83 5.26 7.88
CA ARG A 149 15.38 5.41 7.75
C ARG A 149 14.98 5.13 6.29
N GLY A 150 14.91 3.86 5.93
CA GLY A 150 14.59 3.40 4.58
C GLY A 150 13.11 3.54 4.27
N HIS A 151 12.77 4.20 3.16
CA HIS A 151 11.38 4.35 2.71
C HIS A 151 10.87 3.08 2.03
N LEU A 152 9.61 2.72 2.25
CA LEU A 152 8.92 1.67 1.48
C LEU A 152 8.20 2.25 0.25
N ALA A 153 7.32 3.24 0.46
CA ALA A 153 6.89 4.19 -0.57
C ALA A 153 7.93 5.29 -0.70
N ALA A 154 8.63 5.33 -1.83
CA ALA A 154 9.79 6.20 -2.02
C ALA A 154 9.36 7.65 -2.27
N ALA A 155 9.95 8.62 -1.57
CA ALA A 155 9.64 10.05 -1.77
C ALA A 155 9.73 10.51 -3.24
N GLY A 156 10.63 9.91 -4.03
CA GLY A 156 10.79 10.21 -5.45
C GLY A 156 9.62 9.79 -6.34
N ASN A 157 8.69 8.99 -5.82
CA ASN A 157 7.49 8.56 -6.53
C ASN A 157 6.32 9.55 -6.34
N HIS A 158 6.36 10.38 -5.29
CA HIS A 158 5.26 11.22 -4.85
C HIS A 158 5.59 12.71 -5.02
N ARG A 159 5.63 13.18 -6.27
CA ARG A 159 6.16 14.51 -6.65
C ARG A 159 5.10 15.51 -7.13
N ARG A 160 3.82 15.13 -7.08
CA ARG A 160 2.71 15.97 -7.57
C ARG A 160 2.38 17.13 -6.62
N GLU A 161 2.36 16.84 -5.32
CA GLU A 161 2.05 17.80 -4.26
C GLU A 161 3.02 17.63 -3.09
N GLN A 162 3.28 18.72 -2.37
CA GLN A 162 4.19 18.69 -1.22
C GLN A 162 3.64 17.77 -0.12
N LEU A 163 2.31 17.71 0.05
CA LEU A 163 1.67 16.79 0.99
C LEU A 163 2.01 15.33 0.67
N HIS A 164 1.90 14.91 -0.59
CA HIS A 164 2.19 13.54 -1.00
C HIS A 164 3.62 13.14 -0.63
N CYS A 165 4.58 14.04 -0.89
CA CYS A 165 5.98 13.84 -0.52
C CYS A 165 6.16 13.82 1.01
N ASN A 166 5.54 14.75 1.74
CA ASN A 166 5.66 14.84 3.19
C ASN A 166 5.16 13.58 3.92
N GLU A 167 4.11 12.94 3.40
CA GLU A 167 3.53 11.74 4.01
C GLU A 167 4.43 10.51 3.86
N THR A 168 5.32 10.46 2.86
CA THR A 168 6.29 9.36 2.76
C THR A 168 7.32 9.38 3.89
N PHE A 169 7.49 10.51 4.57
CA PHE A 169 8.40 10.68 5.71
C PHE A 169 7.77 10.30 7.05
N PHE A 170 6.52 9.83 7.06
CA PHE A 170 5.96 9.21 8.26
C PHE A 170 6.71 7.93 8.61
N LEU A 171 7.04 7.76 9.89
CA LEU A 171 7.78 6.59 10.36
C LEU A 171 7.02 5.26 10.20
N THR A 172 5.71 5.30 9.95
CA THR A 172 4.93 4.12 9.52
C THR A 172 5.40 3.55 8.18
N ASN A 173 5.88 4.41 7.28
CA ASN A 173 6.44 4.05 5.97
C ASN A 173 7.95 3.74 6.01
N ILE A 174 8.57 3.78 7.20
CA ILE A 174 10.02 3.64 7.36
C ILE A 174 10.38 2.30 7.98
N ALA A 175 11.38 1.63 7.40
CA ALA A 175 11.96 0.42 7.94
C ALA A 175 13.50 0.53 8.02
N PRO A 176 14.15 -0.13 9.00
CA PRO A 176 15.61 -0.11 9.14
C PRO A 176 16.31 -0.77 7.94
N GLN A 177 17.08 0.01 7.18
CA GLN A 177 17.79 -0.48 5.99
C GLN A 177 19.30 -0.28 6.12
N ILE A 178 20.08 -1.24 5.63
CA ILE A 178 21.52 -1.07 5.48
C ILE A 178 21.78 0.07 4.50
N HIS A 179 22.66 1.02 4.88
CA HIS A 179 22.98 2.15 4.01
C HIS A 179 23.79 1.71 2.78
N ARG A 180 25.08 1.36 3.01
CA ARG A 180 26.06 1.14 1.95
C ARG A 180 25.73 -0.14 1.18
N GLY A 181 25.57 -0.02 -0.13
CA GLY A 181 25.31 -1.15 -1.03
C GLY A 181 23.84 -1.57 -1.10
N PHE A 182 23.01 -1.21 -0.12
CA PHE A 182 21.57 -1.54 -0.11
C PHE A 182 20.70 -0.31 -0.37
N ASN A 183 20.36 0.49 0.65
CA ASN A 183 19.45 1.64 0.52
C ASN A 183 19.94 2.65 -0.53
N SER A 184 21.19 3.12 -0.41
CA SER A 184 21.80 4.03 -1.38
C SER A 184 22.33 3.32 -2.65
N GLY A 185 22.19 2.00 -2.74
CA GLY A 185 22.72 1.16 -3.80
C GLY A 185 21.63 0.37 -4.54
N ALA A 186 21.59 -0.95 -4.32
CA ALA A 186 20.72 -1.86 -5.06
C ALA A 186 19.21 -1.54 -4.90
N TRP A 187 18.78 -1.08 -3.74
CA TRP A 187 17.38 -0.72 -3.49
C TRP A 187 16.96 0.51 -4.30
N ASN A 188 17.74 1.59 -4.25
CA ASN A 188 17.54 2.77 -5.11
C ASN A 188 17.60 2.44 -6.61
N LYS A 189 18.46 1.49 -7.04
CA LYS A 189 18.45 0.99 -8.43
C LYS A 189 17.10 0.36 -8.80
N LEU A 190 16.52 -0.44 -7.92
CA LEU A 190 15.20 -1.04 -8.12
C LEU A 190 14.09 0.03 -8.15
N GLU A 191 14.14 1.02 -7.29
CA GLU A 191 13.20 2.16 -7.31
C GLU A 191 13.29 2.95 -8.63
N ASN A 192 14.51 3.21 -9.13
CA ASN A 192 14.72 3.85 -10.43
C ASN A 192 14.17 3.01 -11.58
N TYR A 193 14.33 1.69 -11.52
CA TYR A 193 13.77 0.77 -12.51
C TYR A 193 12.23 0.85 -12.56
N VAL A 194 11.56 0.89 -11.40
CA VAL A 194 10.09 1.06 -11.33
C VAL A 194 9.65 2.38 -11.97
N ARG A 195 10.38 3.47 -11.71
CA ARG A 195 10.12 4.77 -12.36
C ARG A 195 10.33 4.72 -13.88
N GLN A 196 11.37 4.04 -14.36
CA GLN A 196 11.60 3.83 -15.79
C GLN A 196 10.49 3.00 -16.45
N LEU A 197 10.01 1.94 -15.78
CA LEU A 197 8.84 1.19 -16.23
C LEU A 197 7.62 2.09 -16.34
N THR A 198 7.39 2.97 -15.38
CA THR A 198 6.28 3.91 -15.41
C THR A 198 6.38 4.89 -16.58
N GLN A 199 7.59 5.41 -16.86
CA GLN A 199 7.82 6.26 -18.03
C GLN A 199 7.55 5.52 -19.36
N ARG A 200 7.90 4.22 -19.41
CA ARG A 200 7.67 3.38 -20.58
C ARG A 200 6.21 2.96 -20.74
N PHE A 201 5.55 2.51 -19.70
CA PHE A 201 4.22 1.88 -19.77
C PHE A 201 3.07 2.81 -19.39
N GLY A 202 3.36 3.99 -18.83
CA GLY A 202 2.38 5.01 -18.46
C GLY A 202 1.77 4.81 -17.07
N SER A 203 1.50 3.57 -16.69
CA SER A 203 0.81 3.18 -15.45
C SER A 203 1.45 1.92 -14.86
N VAL A 204 1.91 2.01 -13.60
CA VAL A 204 2.56 0.90 -12.89
C VAL A 204 2.08 0.90 -11.44
N TYR A 205 1.75 -0.29 -10.94
CA TYR A 205 1.37 -0.50 -9.54
C TYR A 205 2.51 -1.22 -8.86
N VAL A 206 2.79 -0.84 -7.61
CA VAL A 206 3.89 -1.42 -6.87
C VAL A 206 3.48 -1.68 -5.44
N CYS A 207 3.73 -2.89 -4.96
CA CYS A 207 3.60 -3.26 -3.56
C CYS A 207 4.99 -3.54 -2.99
N THR A 208 5.30 -2.94 -1.86
CA THR A 208 6.63 -2.97 -1.23
C THR A 208 6.49 -3.34 0.23
N GLY A 209 7.37 -4.18 0.76
CA GLY A 209 7.33 -4.49 2.19
C GLY A 209 8.57 -5.25 2.68
N PRO A 210 8.70 -5.40 4.00
CA PRO A 210 9.73 -6.22 4.62
C PRO A 210 9.44 -7.72 4.48
N LEU A 211 10.48 -8.54 4.63
CA LEU A 211 10.38 -9.99 4.79
C LEU A 211 11.31 -10.48 5.92
N TYR A 212 10.85 -11.53 6.58
CA TYR A 212 11.57 -12.24 7.63
C TYR A 212 11.79 -13.69 7.20
N LYS A 213 12.84 -13.94 6.41
CA LYS A 213 13.13 -15.26 5.85
C LYS A 213 13.91 -16.11 6.85
N PRO A 214 13.42 -17.31 7.20
CA PRO A 214 14.16 -18.23 8.06
C PRO A 214 15.37 -18.80 7.31
N ARG A 215 16.32 -19.32 8.08
CA ARG A 215 17.51 -20.03 7.60
C ARG A 215 17.56 -21.43 8.19
N ALA A 216 18.00 -22.40 7.41
CA ALA A 216 18.21 -23.76 7.91
C ALA A 216 19.29 -23.74 9.01
N THR A 217 19.02 -24.41 10.12
CA THR A 217 19.98 -24.53 11.21
C THR A 217 20.96 -25.63 10.84
N GLN A 218 22.26 -25.31 10.83
CA GLN A 218 23.31 -26.25 10.45
C GLN A 218 23.17 -27.57 11.21
N ASN A 219 23.31 -28.69 10.48
CA ASN A 219 23.23 -30.06 11.01
C ASN A 219 21.88 -30.44 11.64
N THR A 220 20.78 -29.77 11.29
CA THR A 220 19.43 -30.16 11.71
C THR A 220 18.40 -29.97 10.58
N SER A 221 17.23 -30.60 10.70
CA SER A 221 16.06 -30.34 9.85
C SER A 221 15.24 -29.12 10.28
N LYS A 222 15.71 -28.35 11.28
CA LYS A 222 14.97 -27.22 11.86
C LYS A 222 15.35 -25.91 11.18
N TRP A 223 14.36 -25.05 11.01
CA TRP A 223 14.52 -23.70 10.49
C TRP A 223 14.42 -22.68 11.61
N THR A 224 15.32 -21.69 11.60
CA THR A 224 15.37 -20.62 12.60
C THR A 224 15.22 -19.26 11.91
N LEU A 225 14.40 -18.39 12.49
CA LEU A 225 14.30 -16.98 12.08
C LEU A 225 14.92 -16.11 13.17
N GLU A 226 15.86 -15.26 12.78
CA GLU A 226 16.54 -14.32 13.66
C GLU A 226 16.63 -12.97 12.96
N TYR A 227 16.32 -11.91 13.69
CA TYR A 227 16.43 -10.54 13.21
C TYR A 227 16.63 -9.57 14.38
N GLN A 228 17.32 -8.45 14.11
CA GLN A 228 17.61 -7.44 15.12
C GLN A 228 16.39 -6.57 15.39
N MET A 229 16.35 -5.98 16.58
CA MET A 229 15.40 -4.94 16.97
C MET A 229 16.22 -3.71 17.40
N ILE A 230 15.81 -2.51 16.99
CA ILE A 230 16.52 -1.26 17.32
C ILE A 230 15.67 -0.34 18.19
N GLY A 231 16.34 0.44 19.03
CA GLY A 231 15.72 1.43 19.88
C GLY A 231 14.89 0.87 21.03
N SER A 232 14.40 1.76 21.88
CA SER A 232 13.56 1.41 23.03
C SER A 232 12.18 0.88 22.62
N ASN A 233 11.69 1.24 21.43
CA ASN A 233 10.40 0.76 20.91
C ASN A 233 10.51 -0.59 20.17
N MET A 234 11.69 -1.22 20.16
CA MET A 234 11.93 -2.53 19.56
C MET A 234 11.48 -2.59 18.09
N VAL A 235 11.96 -1.64 17.28
CA VAL A 235 11.65 -1.59 15.84
C VAL A 235 12.39 -2.70 15.13
N ALA A 236 11.67 -3.55 14.41
CA ALA A 236 12.26 -4.71 13.76
C ALA A 236 13.12 -4.32 12.57
N VAL A 237 14.28 -4.97 12.44
CA VAL A 237 15.16 -4.89 11.27
C VAL A 237 14.85 -6.06 10.33
N PRO A 238 14.21 -5.84 9.17
CA PRO A 238 13.88 -6.90 8.24
C PRO A 238 15.12 -7.62 7.72
N THR A 239 15.01 -8.93 7.51
CA THR A 239 16.09 -9.72 6.88
C THR A 239 16.21 -9.42 5.38
N HIS A 240 15.08 -9.13 4.75
CA HIS A 240 14.93 -8.89 3.32
C HIS A 240 13.84 -7.85 3.08
N TYR A 241 13.79 -7.32 1.87
CA TYR A 241 12.69 -6.50 1.38
C TYR A 241 12.19 -7.06 0.06
N PHE A 242 10.91 -6.90 -0.19
CA PHE A 242 10.27 -7.31 -1.44
C PHE A 242 9.70 -6.11 -2.19
N LYS A 243 9.60 -6.27 -3.52
CA LYS A 243 8.80 -5.39 -4.37
C LYS A 243 8.08 -6.22 -5.43
N VAL A 244 6.76 -6.14 -5.46
CA VAL A 244 5.90 -6.71 -6.50
C VAL A 244 5.46 -5.57 -7.42
N ILE A 245 5.78 -5.66 -8.70
CA ILE A 245 5.51 -4.65 -9.72
C ILE A 245 4.47 -5.22 -10.67
N THR A 246 3.36 -4.51 -10.85
CA THR A 246 2.29 -4.86 -11.80
C THR A 246 2.22 -3.80 -12.89
N ILE A 247 2.39 -4.24 -14.13
CA ILE A 247 2.41 -3.42 -15.34
C ILE A 247 1.13 -3.69 -16.12
N GLU A 248 0.38 -2.65 -16.43
CA GLU A 248 -0.84 -2.79 -17.22
C GLU A 248 -0.53 -3.12 -18.68
N SER A 249 -1.35 -3.97 -19.28
CA SER A 249 -1.27 -4.21 -20.72
C SER A 249 -1.75 -2.98 -21.48
N ARG A 250 -1.11 -2.69 -22.61
CA ARG A 250 -1.59 -1.68 -23.56
C ARG A 250 -2.74 -2.18 -24.43
N LEU A 251 -3.01 -3.50 -24.43
CA LEU A 251 -4.12 -4.09 -25.16
C LEU A 251 -5.41 -3.92 -24.36
N VAL A 252 -6.51 -3.57 -25.02
CA VAL A 252 -7.82 -3.24 -24.41
C VAL A 252 -8.37 -4.34 -23.50
N LEU A 253 -7.94 -5.60 -23.68
CA LEU A 253 -8.32 -6.75 -22.85
C LEU A 253 -7.09 -7.56 -22.37
N GLY A 254 -5.90 -6.97 -22.45
CA GLY A 254 -4.68 -7.66 -22.06
C GLY A 254 -4.60 -7.79 -20.54
N LYS A 255 -4.33 -9.00 -20.05
CA LYS A 255 -4.09 -9.23 -18.63
C LYS A 255 -2.82 -8.46 -18.19
N PRO A 256 -2.81 -7.88 -16.98
CA PRO A 256 -1.63 -7.21 -16.46
C PRO A 256 -0.52 -8.22 -16.21
N TYR A 257 0.72 -7.74 -16.33
CA TYR A 257 1.93 -8.52 -16.16
C TYR A 257 2.61 -8.17 -14.84
N MET A 258 3.12 -9.19 -14.13
CA MET A 258 3.71 -9.01 -12.80
C MET A 258 5.15 -9.51 -12.68
N GLU A 259 5.98 -8.72 -11.99
CA GLU A 259 7.36 -9.05 -11.60
C GLU A 259 7.53 -8.94 -10.09
N ALA A 260 8.35 -9.81 -9.51
CA ALA A 260 8.63 -9.83 -8.08
C ALA A 260 10.13 -9.85 -7.82
N TYR A 261 10.56 -9.03 -6.88
CA TYR A 261 11.95 -8.91 -6.45
C TYR A 261 12.05 -9.13 -4.94
N VAL A 262 13.07 -9.88 -4.51
CA VAL A 262 13.44 -10.03 -3.08
C VAL A 262 14.93 -9.74 -2.94
N LEU A 263 15.26 -8.73 -2.13
CA LEU A 263 16.65 -8.33 -1.87
C LEU A 263 16.97 -8.51 -0.39
N PRO A 264 18.14 -9.09 -0.03
CA PRO A 264 18.59 -9.16 1.35
C PRO A 264 18.92 -7.76 1.88
N ASN A 265 18.55 -7.48 3.13
CA ASN A 265 18.91 -6.23 3.83
C ASN A 265 20.39 -6.27 4.26
N ALA A 266 21.27 -6.27 3.27
CA ALA A 266 22.72 -6.41 3.42
C ALA A 266 23.44 -5.66 2.29
N SER A 267 24.73 -5.38 2.46
CA SER A 267 25.52 -4.73 1.42
C SER A 267 25.58 -5.59 0.15
N ILE A 268 25.05 -5.07 -0.96
CA ILE A 268 25.04 -5.75 -2.26
C ILE A 268 26.12 -5.11 -3.16
N PRO A 269 27.05 -5.90 -3.75
CA PRO A 269 28.05 -5.38 -4.66
C PRO A 269 27.43 -4.71 -5.90
N ALA A 270 27.96 -3.56 -6.31
CA ALA A 270 27.39 -2.75 -7.38
C ALA A 270 27.28 -3.46 -8.74
N LYS A 271 28.10 -4.49 -8.98
CA LYS A 271 28.11 -5.32 -10.20
C LYS A 271 26.92 -6.28 -10.31
N VAL A 272 26.25 -6.59 -9.20
CA VAL A 272 25.09 -7.50 -9.22
C VAL A 272 23.91 -6.77 -9.86
N THR A 273 23.29 -7.39 -10.85
CA THR A 273 22.15 -6.82 -11.59
C THR A 273 20.83 -7.16 -10.92
N LEU A 274 19.79 -6.34 -11.14
CA LEU A 274 18.46 -6.56 -10.56
C LEU A 274 17.87 -7.93 -10.91
N ARG A 275 18.24 -8.48 -12.08
CA ARG A 275 17.77 -9.80 -12.54
C ARG A 275 18.11 -10.93 -11.56
N ALA A 276 19.20 -10.80 -10.80
CA ALA A 276 19.59 -11.80 -9.79
C ALA A 276 18.61 -11.89 -8.61
N PHE A 277 17.77 -10.88 -8.41
CA PHE A 277 16.81 -10.80 -7.30
C PHE A 277 15.36 -11.10 -7.73
N LEU A 278 15.14 -11.47 -8.99
CA LEU A 278 13.82 -11.87 -9.48
C LEU A 278 13.41 -13.20 -8.86
N VAL A 279 12.19 -13.24 -8.31
CA VAL A 279 11.60 -14.43 -7.69
C VAL A 279 10.19 -14.69 -8.22
N ASP A 280 9.65 -15.87 -7.91
CA ASP A 280 8.22 -16.12 -8.09
C ASP A 280 7.43 -15.38 -7.00
N ILE A 281 6.33 -14.73 -7.38
CA ILE A 281 5.45 -14.00 -6.45
C ILE A 281 4.98 -14.90 -5.29
N ARG A 282 4.82 -16.21 -5.53
CA ARG A 282 4.42 -17.19 -4.51
C ARG A 282 5.42 -17.29 -3.35
N GLU A 283 6.70 -16.98 -3.61
CA GLU A 283 7.70 -16.91 -2.55
C GLU A 283 7.41 -15.74 -1.59
N ILE A 284 7.05 -14.58 -2.15
CA ILE A 284 6.66 -13.42 -1.34
C ILE A 284 5.33 -13.70 -0.63
N GLU A 285 4.31 -14.23 -1.34
CA GLU A 285 3.01 -14.60 -0.74
C GLU A 285 3.22 -15.51 0.48
N HIS A 286 4.10 -16.51 0.35
CA HIS A 286 4.41 -17.45 1.43
C HIS A 286 5.12 -16.79 2.62
N TYR A 287 6.23 -16.08 2.40
CA TYR A 287 7.02 -15.52 3.50
C TYR A 287 6.38 -14.28 4.14
N ALA A 288 5.57 -13.52 3.40
CA ALA A 288 4.88 -12.34 3.91
C ALA A 288 3.52 -12.67 4.56
N GLY A 289 2.92 -13.82 4.23
CA GLY A 289 1.54 -14.12 4.61
C GLY A 289 0.53 -13.20 3.91
N LEU A 290 0.84 -12.78 2.68
CA LEU A 290 0.04 -11.85 1.88
C LEU A 290 -0.45 -12.52 0.61
N LYS A 291 -1.52 -11.98 0.01
CA LYS A 291 -2.06 -12.46 -1.26
C LYS A 291 -2.07 -11.34 -2.30
N PHE A 292 -1.39 -11.55 -3.43
CA PHE A 292 -1.42 -10.60 -4.53
C PHE A 292 -2.38 -11.06 -5.63
N PHE A 293 -2.73 -10.14 -6.53
CA PHE A 293 -3.60 -10.39 -7.67
C PHE A 293 -3.11 -11.56 -8.55
N ASP A 294 -4.05 -12.38 -9.01
CA ASP A 294 -3.79 -13.52 -9.91
C ASP A 294 -3.74 -13.07 -11.38
N GLY A 295 -2.71 -12.28 -11.72
CA GLY A 295 -2.41 -11.80 -13.07
C GLY A 295 -1.48 -12.72 -13.88
N LEU A 296 -1.03 -12.25 -15.06
CA LEU A 296 0.01 -12.97 -15.82
C LEU A 296 1.35 -12.84 -15.11
N ARG A 297 1.74 -13.92 -14.42
CA ARG A 297 3.02 -13.99 -13.71
C ARG A 297 4.15 -14.25 -14.72
N ARG A 298 5.28 -13.56 -14.58
CA ARG A 298 6.45 -13.74 -15.47
C ARG A 298 6.88 -15.21 -15.62
N SER A 299 6.80 -15.97 -14.52
CA SER A 299 7.12 -17.40 -14.50
C SER A 299 6.26 -18.23 -15.47
N MET A 300 5.04 -17.81 -15.78
CA MET A 300 4.16 -18.51 -16.75
C MET A 300 4.42 -18.11 -18.20
N LEU A 301 4.86 -16.88 -18.48
CA LEU A 301 4.95 -16.34 -19.85
C LEU A 301 6.32 -16.54 -20.50
N PHE A 302 7.39 -16.34 -19.74
CA PHE A 302 8.75 -16.22 -20.30
C PHE A 302 9.59 -17.47 -20.18
N GLY A 303 8.98 -18.62 -19.86
CA GLY A 303 9.61 -19.95 -19.85
C GLY A 303 11.10 -19.89 -19.49
N SER A 304 11.43 -19.41 -18.30
CA SER A 304 12.82 -19.32 -17.86
C SER A 304 13.11 -20.53 -16.97
N ASN A 305 14.39 -20.80 -16.72
CA ASN A 305 14.91 -21.81 -15.77
C ASN A 305 14.41 -21.67 -14.31
N TYR A 306 13.21 -21.11 -14.10
CA TYR A 306 12.48 -21.11 -12.86
C TYR A 306 11.72 -22.43 -12.74
N PRO A 307 11.85 -23.11 -11.60
CA PRO A 307 11.12 -24.35 -11.37
C PRO A 307 9.63 -24.06 -11.28
N SER A 308 8.82 -25.00 -11.77
CA SER A 308 7.35 -24.98 -11.67
C SER A 308 6.85 -24.86 -10.22
N LYS A 309 7.69 -25.28 -9.26
CA LYS A 309 7.51 -25.15 -7.81
C LYS A 309 8.32 -23.97 -7.26
N SER A 310 7.69 -23.18 -6.38
CA SER A 310 8.37 -22.13 -5.60
C SER A 310 9.61 -22.70 -4.92
N GLN A 311 10.67 -21.90 -4.78
CA GLN A 311 11.88 -22.31 -4.06
C GLN A 311 11.56 -22.74 -2.63
N VAL A 312 10.61 -22.07 -1.98
CA VAL A 312 10.00 -22.48 -0.71
C VAL A 312 9.57 -23.96 -0.73
N PHE A 313 8.76 -24.38 -1.70
CA PHE A 313 8.27 -25.76 -1.77
C PHE A 313 9.35 -26.78 -2.16
N ARG A 314 10.56 -26.34 -2.51
CA ARG A 314 11.71 -27.21 -2.72
C ARG A 314 12.61 -27.26 -1.49
N ASP A 315 12.69 -26.15 -0.76
CA ASP A 315 13.49 -26.04 0.46
C ASP A 315 12.77 -26.68 1.68
N PHE A 316 11.44 -26.80 1.64
CA PHE A 316 10.59 -27.41 2.68
C PHE A 316 10.00 -28.79 2.32
N ALA A 317 10.35 -29.37 1.16
CA ALA A 317 9.97 -30.73 0.77
C ALA A 317 11.07 -31.73 1.13
#